data_AF-A0A535L343-F1
#
_entry.id   AF-A0A535L343-F1
#
_cell.length_a   1.000
_cell.length_b   1.000
_cell.length_c   1.000
_cell.angle_alpha   90.00
_cell.angle_beta   90.00
_cell.angle_gamma   90.00
#
_symmetry.space_group_name_H-M   'P 1'
#
loop_
_entity.id
_entity.type
_entity.pdbx_description
1 polymer ?
#
loop_
_entity_poly.entity_id
_entity_poly.type
_entity_poly.pdbx_seq_one_letter_code
_entity_poly.pdbx_strand_id
1 'polypeptide(L)' 'MAQAFPPSCPHCGTPATPGQRFCSNCGRTLDAGFSVPTSAASSGEHYPQVPDLSTQLSTPPPPP' A
#
# COMPACT_ATOMS: atom_id res chain seq x y z
N MET A 1 -15.62 -14.92 -23.22
CA MET A 1 -15.54 -13.45 -23.30
C MET A 1 -14.16 -13.06 -22.78
N ALA A 2 -13.25 -12.58 -23.64
CA ALA A 2 -11.87 -12.26 -23.24
C ALA A 2 -11.81 -10.85 -22.65
N GLN A 3 -11.40 -10.73 -21.40
CA GLN A 3 -11.18 -9.45 -20.74
C GLN A 3 -10.00 -8.75 -21.44
N ALA A 4 -10.18 -7.50 -21.88
CA ALA A 4 -9.18 -6.75 -22.62
C ALA A 4 -8.14 -6.19 -21.64
N PHE A 5 -6.99 -6.87 -21.55
CA PHE A 5 -5.84 -6.41 -20.79
C PHE A 5 -5.00 -5.46 -21.66
N PRO A 6 -4.68 -4.24 -21.19
CA PRO A 6 -3.87 -3.32 -21.98
C PRO A 6 -2.44 -3.90 -22.13
N PRO A 7 -1.84 -3.84 -23.34
CA PRO A 7 -0.48 -4.36 -23.58
C PRO A 7 0.61 -3.53 -22.86
N SER A 8 0.26 -2.35 -22.35
CA SER A 8 1.16 -1.46 -21.63
C SER A 8 0.43 -0.71 -20.52
N CYS A 9 1.20 -0.29 -19.51
CA CYS A 9 0.69 0.48 -18.40
C CYS A 9 0.30 1.89 -18.86
N PRO A 10 -0.95 2.34 -18.67
CA PRO A 10 -1.38 3.69 -19.05
C PRO A 10 -0.74 4.80 -18.18
N HIS A 11 -0.07 4.43 -17.09
CA HIS A 11 0.54 5.40 -16.17
C HIS A 11 2.05 5.62 -16.40
N CYS A 12 2.80 4.57 -16.74
CA CYS A 12 4.25 4.67 -16.93
C CYS A 12 4.73 4.16 -18.30
N GLY A 13 3.85 3.59 -19.13
CA GLY A 13 4.19 3.04 -20.43
C GLY A 13 4.90 1.69 -20.41
N THR A 14 5.19 1.11 -19.24
CA THR A 14 5.84 -0.21 -19.13
C THR A 14 4.98 -1.31 -19.77
N PRO A 15 5.55 -2.24 -20.55
CA PRO A 15 4.81 -3.36 -21.11
C PRO A 15 4.18 -4.20 -20.00
N ALA A 16 2.89 -4.52 -20.17
CA ALA A 16 2.12 -5.30 -19.20
C ALA A 16 1.86 -6.70 -19.75
N THR A 17 2.03 -7.71 -18.91
CA THR A 17 1.75 -9.10 -19.28
C THR A 17 0.25 -9.35 -19.22
N PRO A 18 -0.35 -10.11 -20.17
CA PRO A 18 -1.77 -10.44 -20.12
C PRO A 18 -2.16 -11.07 -18.78
N GLY A 19 -3.13 -10.47 -18.09
CA GLY A 19 -3.60 -10.89 -16.76
C GLY A 19 -2.95 -10.19 -15.56
N GLN A 20 -2.01 -9.26 -15.77
CA GLN A 20 -1.37 -8.51 -14.67
C GLN A 20 -2.26 -7.43 -14.05
N ARG A 21 -2.81 -7.67 -12.87
CA ARG A 21 -3.66 -6.68 -12.18
C ARG A 21 -2.95 -5.36 -11.81
N PHE A 22 -1.64 -5.42 -11.56
CA PHE A 22 -0.83 -4.28 -11.13
C PHE A 22 0.47 -4.20 -11.95
N CYS A 23 0.93 -2.98 -12.20
CA CYS A 23 2.18 -2.73 -12.92
C CYS A 23 3.38 -3.05 -12.02
N SER A 24 4.26 -3.94 -12.48
CA SER A 24 5.49 -4.30 -11.75
C SER A 24 6.54 -3.17 -11.68
N ASN A 25 6.38 -2.11 -12.49
CA ASN A 25 7.30 -0.98 -12.51
C ASN A 25 6.83 0.21 -11.67
N CYS A 26 5.57 0.62 -11.81
CA CYS A 26 5.04 1.80 -11.10
C CYS A 26 4.08 1.46 -9.95
N GLY A 27 3.70 0.18 -9.77
CA GLY A 27 2.79 -0.27 -8.71
C GLY A 27 1.31 0.08 -8.92
N ARG A 28 0.96 0.82 -9.98
CA ARG A 28 -0.43 1.18 -10.25
C ARG A 28 -1.23 0.02 -10.84
N THR A 29 -2.52 0.01 -10.54
CA THR A 29 -3.46 -0.95 -11.11
C THR A 29 -3.57 -0.75 -12.63
N LEU A 30 -3.58 -1.87 -13.35
CA LEU A 30 -3.82 -1.94 -14.80
C LEU A 30 -5.29 -2.22 -15.13
N ASP A 31 -6.08 -2.51 -14.09
CA ASP A 31 -7.52 -2.74 -14.19
C ASP A 31 -8.28 -1.49 -13.75
N ALA A 32 -8.97 -0.87 -14.70
CA ALA A 32 -9.78 0.32 -14.43
C ALA A 32 -10.97 0.02 -13.48
N GLY A 33 -11.41 -1.24 -13.38
CA GLY A 33 -12.55 -1.65 -12.56
C GLY A 33 -12.20 -1.95 -11.09
N PHE A 34 -10.94 -2.29 -10.79
CA PHE A 34 -10.47 -2.60 -9.45
C PHE A 34 -9.85 -1.39 -8.73
N SER A 35 -9.87 -0.21 -9.37
CA SER A 35 -9.36 1.04 -8.82
C SER A 35 -10.29 1.70 -7.80
N VAL A 36 -11.40 1.05 -7.43
CA VAL A 36 -12.10 1.39 -6.19
C VAL A 36 -11.43 0.55 -5.10
N PRO A 37 -10.42 1.08 -4.36
CA PRO A 37 -10.16 0.52 -3.06
C PRO A 37 -11.50 0.59 -2.35
N THR A 38 -12.10 -0.57 -2.03
CA THR A 38 -13.30 -0.58 -1.21
C THR A 38 -12.92 0.22 0.04
N SER A 39 -13.51 1.40 0.16
CA SER A 39 -13.09 2.43 1.11
C SER A 39 -13.32 2.00 2.57
N ALA A 40 -13.74 0.75 2.80
CA ALA A 40 -13.81 0.11 4.11
C ALA A 40 -12.50 -0.59 4.54
N ALA A 41 -11.48 -0.69 3.67
CA ALA A 41 -10.17 -1.25 4.05
C ALA A 41 -8.98 -0.28 3.87
N SER A 42 -9.24 0.98 3.50
CA SER A 42 -8.26 2.08 3.63
C SER A 42 -8.68 3.04 4.75
N SER A 43 -9.07 2.47 5.89
CA SER A 43 -8.98 3.10 7.21
C SER A 43 -8.13 2.17 8.09
N GLY A 44 -6.92 1.88 7.63
CA GLY A 44 -6.06 0.87 8.24
C GLY A 44 -4.60 1.27 8.42
N GLU A 45 -4.21 2.50 8.05
CA GLU A 45 -2.84 2.96 8.33
C GLU A 45 -2.74 4.47 8.56
N HIS A 46 -3.68 4.99 9.34
CA HIS A 46 -3.29 5.81 10.49
C HIS A 46 -3.66 5.02 11.72
N TYR A 47 -2.93 3.93 11.99
CA TYR A 47 -2.66 3.65 13.38
C TYR A 47 -1.89 4.89 13.85
N PRO A 48 -2.43 5.77 14.71
CA PRO A 48 -1.59 6.78 15.34
C PRO A 48 -0.48 5.96 15.98
N GLN A 49 0.74 6.14 15.48
CA GLN A 49 1.98 5.62 16.04
C GLN A 49 1.72 5.45 17.54
N VAL A 50 1.78 4.22 18.08
CA VAL A 50 1.77 4.08 19.54
C VAL A 50 2.78 5.09 20.03
N PRO A 51 2.41 6.14 20.79
CA PRO A 51 3.42 6.98 21.37
C PRO A 51 4.21 6.03 22.27
N ASP A 52 5.47 5.88 21.90
CA ASP A 52 6.48 5.03 22.50
C ASP A 52 6.34 4.97 24.03
N LEU A 53 5.66 3.93 24.51
CA LEU A 53 5.65 3.51 25.91
C LEU A 53 7.02 2.90 26.32
N SER A 54 8.09 3.18 25.56
CA SER A 54 9.46 2.76 25.87
C SER A 54 10.32 3.87 26.50
N THR A 55 9.89 5.13 26.45
CA THR A 55 10.64 6.26 27.05
C THR A 55 10.21 6.60 28.49
N GLN A 56 9.13 6.01 29.01
CA GLN A 56 8.61 6.32 30.36
C GLN A 56 9.18 5.43 31.49
N LEU A 57 10.11 4.51 31.22
CA LEU A 57 10.83 3.80 32.27
C LEU A 57 12.03 4.63 32.75
N SER A 58 11.72 5.78 33.36
CA SER A 58 12.63 6.53 34.20
C SER A 58 13.05 5.65 35.38
N THR A 59 14.12 4.88 35.21
CA THR A 59 14.79 4.19 36.32
C THR A 59 15.24 5.25 37.32
N PRO A 60 14.80 5.22 38.59
CA PRO A 60 15.29 6.16 39.60
C PRO A 60 16.81 5.95 39.82
N PRO A 61 17.59 7.01 40.12
CA PRO A 61 19.01 6.86 40.43
C PRO A 61 19.20 6.04 41.72
N PRO A 62 20.31 5.26 41.86
CA PRO A 62 20.56 4.47 43.07
C PRO A 62 20.85 5.38 44.28
N PRO A 63 20.46 4.98 45.51
CA PRO A 63 20.76 5.72 46.73
C PRO A 63 22.26 5.64 47.10
N PRO A 64 22.78 6.60 47.91
CA PRO A 64 24.19 6.64 48.35
C PRO A 64 24.55 5.52 49.34
#